data_AF-A0A7C1QEN4-F1
#
_entry.id   AF-A0A7C1QEN4-F1
#
_cell.length_a   1.000
_cell.length_b   1.000
_cell.length_c   1.000
_cell.angle_alpha   90.00
_cell.angle_beta   90.00
_cell.angle_gamma   90.00
#
_symmetry.space_group_name_H-M   'P 1'
#
loop_
_entity.id
_entity.type
_entity.pdbx_description
1 polymer ?
#
loop_
_entity_poly.entity_id
_entity_poly.type
_entity_poly.pdbx_seq_one_letter_code
_entity_poly.pdbx_strand_id
1 'polypeptide(L)'
;MNILLNLKDRSEVAFPPGRIDEDGTCSFSTPRCRANCNLKRNFFQERAYTYFKENFPEKIVRKIIEDTKARHVEWFITGDCPDDMTVKINAVMRSLAGDGFTQNGFTRNELLWYKSHKIINFRMALTVEDILKAQRMSIFGLTAYPNYNSWTCDIFYRGDMVMNCGGGIGTCGAGFVTEGEEVYPEDCIECLDHVRGCFYEFKKVA
;
A
#
# COMPACT_ATOMS: atom_id res chain seq x y z
N MET A 1 -21.71 4.44 -4.23
CA MET A 1 -20.97 4.33 -2.96
C MET A 1 -19.49 4.44 -3.28
N ASN A 2 -18.79 5.44 -2.75
CA ASN A 2 -17.37 5.66 -3.04
C ASN A 2 -16.50 4.63 -2.28
N ILE A 3 -15.60 3.93 -2.95
CA ILE A 3 -14.68 2.96 -2.30
C ILE A 3 -13.24 3.43 -2.27
N LEU A 4 -12.96 4.64 -2.77
CA LEU A 4 -11.65 5.29 -2.75
C LEU A 4 -11.63 6.50 -1.81
N LEU A 5 -10.55 6.65 -1.04
CA LEU A 5 -10.22 7.94 -0.43
C LEU A 5 -9.61 8.76 -1.56
N ASN A 6 -10.26 9.87 -1.90
CA ASN A 6 -9.78 10.75 -2.95
C ASN A 6 -9.07 11.92 -2.28
N LEU A 7 -7.74 11.91 -2.31
CA LEU A 7 -6.91 13.08 -2.06
C LEU A 7 -6.70 13.81 -3.39
N LYS A 8 -6.43 15.12 -3.38
CA LYS A 8 -6.48 16.02 -4.56
C LYS A 8 -6.08 15.37 -5.90
N ASP A 9 -4.96 14.64 -5.93
CA ASP A 9 -4.42 14.01 -7.14
C ASP A 9 -4.22 12.49 -7.04
N ARG A 10 -4.84 11.83 -6.05
CA ARG A 10 -4.68 10.38 -5.81
C ARG A 10 -5.97 9.73 -5.35
N SER A 11 -6.11 8.47 -5.73
CA SER A 11 -7.15 7.61 -5.17
C SER A 11 -6.52 6.46 -4.41
N GLU A 12 -7.05 6.23 -3.22
CA GLU A 12 -6.44 5.29 -2.28
C GLU A 12 -7.44 4.20 -1.93
N VAL A 13 -6.97 2.95 -1.96
CA VAL A 13 -7.70 1.79 -1.43
C VAL A 13 -7.16 1.51 -0.02
N ALA A 14 -7.96 1.90 0.97
CA ALA A 14 -7.66 1.71 2.39
C ALA A 14 -8.47 0.55 2.97
N PHE A 15 -7.81 -0.38 3.65
CA PHE A 15 -8.45 -1.47 4.41
C PHE A 15 -8.26 -1.28 5.90
N PRO A 16 -9.20 -1.78 6.74
CA PRO A 16 -9.09 -1.59 8.17
C PRO A 16 -7.84 -2.28 8.70
N PRO A 17 -7.24 -1.78 9.81
CA PRO A 17 -6.24 -2.52 10.55
C PRO A 17 -6.90 -3.79 11.13
N GLY A 18 -6.80 -4.89 10.40
CA GLY A 18 -7.35 -6.19 10.74
C GLY A 18 -8.77 -6.46 10.23
N ARG A 19 -9.16 -7.74 10.31
CA ARG A 19 -10.48 -8.23 9.87
C ARG A 19 -11.59 -7.69 10.76
N ILE A 20 -12.62 -7.12 10.14
CA ILE A 20 -13.80 -6.58 10.83
C ILE A 20 -14.59 -7.70 11.51
N ASP A 21 -14.68 -8.86 10.86
CA ASP A 21 -15.48 -10.01 11.27
C ASP A 21 -14.89 -10.81 12.44
N GLU A 22 -13.63 -10.57 12.80
CA GLU A 22 -12.92 -11.34 13.83
C GLU A 22 -12.45 -10.46 15.01
N ASP A 23 -12.77 -9.17 15.03
CA ASP A 23 -12.14 -8.18 15.92
C ASP A 23 -10.60 -8.31 15.97
N GLY A 24 -10.03 -8.77 14.85
CA GLY A 24 -8.64 -9.18 14.72
C GLY A 24 -7.72 -8.06 14.28
N THR A 25 -6.43 -8.40 14.19
CA THR A 25 -5.38 -7.55 13.60
C THR A 25 -5.09 -7.98 12.17
N CYS A 26 -4.27 -7.23 11.41
CA CYS A 26 -3.90 -7.66 10.06
C CYS A 26 -3.24 -9.05 10.12
N SER A 27 -3.65 -9.96 9.23
CA SER A 27 -3.20 -11.36 9.21
C SER A 27 -1.68 -11.51 9.15
N PHE A 28 -0.99 -10.54 8.56
CA PHE A 28 0.47 -10.52 8.38
C PHE A 28 1.18 -9.50 9.27
N SER A 29 0.49 -8.99 10.31
CA SER A 29 1.12 -8.08 11.27
C SER A 29 2.14 -8.79 12.14
N THR A 30 3.28 -8.14 12.37
CA THR A 30 4.30 -8.56 13.32
C THR A 30 3.98 -8.01 14.72
N PRO A 31 4.55 -8.58 15.80
CA PRO A 31 4.44 -8.00 17.13
C PRO A 31 4.91 -6.53 17.17
N ARG A 32 5.99 -6.20 16.46
CA ARG A 32 6.54 -4.84 16.44
C ARG A 32 5.66 -3.86 15.67
N CYS A 33 5.04 -4.23 14.54
CA CYS A 33 4.04 -3.36 13.90
C CYS A 33 2.86 -3.13 14.83
N ARG A 34 2.32 -4.20 15.46
CA ARG A 34 1.18 -4.05 16.39
C ARG A 34 1.49 -3.12 17.56
N ALA A 35 2.67 -3.24 18.16
CA ALA A 35 3.10 -2.37 19.25
C ALA A 35 3.22 -0.90 18.85
N ASN A 36 3.47 -0.62 17.57
CA ASN A 36 3.57 0.73 17.02
C ASN A 36 2.32 1.13 16.22
N CYS A 37 1.25 0.31 16.26
CA CYS A 37 0.01 0.57 15.54
C CYS A 37 -0.94 1.42 16.40
N ASN A 38 -1.13 2.68 16.02
CA ASN A 38 -2.09 3.57 16.69
C ASN A 38 -3.40 3.74 15.91
N LEU A 39 -3.59 2.93 14.86
CA LEU A 39 -4.69 3.07 13.92
C LEU A 39 -5.98 2.48 14.47
N LYS A 40 -7.03 3.28 14.45
CA LYS A 40 -8.40 2.81 14.70
C LYS A 40 -9.09 2.56 13.37
N ARG A 41 -9.94 1.53 13.35
CA ARG A 41 -10.85 1.28 12.23
C ARG A 41 -11.68 2.53 12.00
N ASN A 42 -11.82 2.94 10.75
CA ASN A 42 -12.73 4.00 10.36
C ASN A 42 -13.79 3.47 9.40
N PHE A 43 -14.92 4.18 9.36
CA PHE A 43 -16.08 3.80 8.54
C PHE A 43 -15.73 3.63 7.05
N PHE A 44 -14.81 4.45 6.54
CA PHE A 44 -14.41 4.39 5.15
C PHE A 44 -13.69 3.06 4.81
N GLN A 45 -12.72 2.69 5.65
CA GLN A 45 -11.95 1.44 5.52
C GLN A 45 -12.88 0.23 5.57
N GLU A 46 -13.81 0.23 6.53
CA GLU A 46 -14.77 -0.86 6.70
C GLU A 46 -15.67 -1.03 5.48
N ARG A 47 -16.10 0.08 4.88
CA ARG A 47 -16.89 0.10 3.66
C ARG A 47 -16.11 -0.44 2.47
N ALA A 48 -14.85 -0.04 2.29
CA ALA A 48 -13.99 -0.55 1.23
C ALA A 48 -13.79 -2.06 1.37
N TYR A 49 -13.43 -2.53 2.58
CA TYR A 49 -13.31 -3.96 2.87
C TYR A 49 -14.58 -4.74 2.55
N THR A 50 -15.73 -4.28 3.05
CA THR A 50 -17.03 -4.93 2.83
C THR A 50 -17.35 -5.00 1.34
N TYR A 51 -17.13 -3.90 0.60
CA TYR A 51 -17.36 -3.89 -0.84
C TYR A 51 -16.47 -4.90 -1.58
N PHE A 52 -15.19 -4.98 -1.23
CA PHE A 52 -14.28 -5.98 -1.80
C PHE A 52 -14.70 -7.40 -1.45
N LYS A 53 -15.18 -7.65 -0.23
CA LYS A 53 -15.65 -8.96 0.22
C LYS A 53 -16.89 -9.42 -0.58
N GLU A 54 -17.87 -8.54 -0.74
CA GLU A 54 -19.18 -8.85 -1.33
C GLU A 54 -19.21 -8.87 -2.86
N ASN A 55 -18.21 -8.29 -3.53
CA ASN A 55 -18.24 -8.11 -4.99
C ASN A 55 -17.14 -8.91 -5.70
N PHE A 56 -17.40 -9.20 -6.98
CA PHE A 56 -16.45 -9.83 -7.89
C PHE A 56 -15.41 -8.81 -8.41
N PRO A 57 -14.20 -9.26 -8.81
CA PRO A 57 -13.14 -8.38 -9.29
C PRO A 57 -13.58 -7.36 -10.35
N GLU A 58 -14.38 -7.76 -11.34
CA GLU A 58 -14.79 -6.91 -12.46
C GLU A 58 -15.69 -5.76 -12.01
N LYS A 59 -16.50 -5.98 -10.96
CA LYS A 59 -17.34 -4.94 -10.37
C LYS A 59 -16.49 -3.97 -9.55
N ILE A 60 -15.50 -4.48 -8.83
CA ILE A 60 -14.54 -3.66 -8.07
C ILE A 60 -13.73 -2.77 -9.01
N VAL A 61 -13.18 -3.34 -10.09
CA VAL A 61 -12.41 -2.59 -11.10
C VAL A 61 -13.23 -1.45 -11.69
N ARG A 62 -14.46 -1.73 -12.14
CA ARG A 62 -15.36 -0.69 -12.66
C ARG A 62 -15.62 0.40 -11.62
N LYS A 63 -15.86 0.01 -10.37
CA LYS A 63 -16.09 0.96 -9.28
C LYS A 63 -14.88 1.88 -9.06
N ILE A 64 -13.67 1.32 -9.09
CA ILE A 64 -12.42 2.08 -8.96
C ILE A 64 -12.29 3.08 -10.10
N ILE A 65 -12.49 2.63 -11.35
CA ILE A 65 -12.41 3.48 -12.55
C ILE A 65 -13.43 4.63 -12.47
N GLU A 66 -14.64 4.38 -12.00
CA GLU A 66 -15.67 5.41 -11.80
C GLU A 66 -15.29 6.42 -10.71
N ASP A 67 -14.66 5.95 -9.62
CA ASP A 67 -14.39 6.77 -8.43
C ASP A 67 -13.10 7.61 -8.55
N THR A 68 -12.26 7.36 -9.56
CA THR A 68 -10.97 8.05 -9.74
C THR A 68 -10.81 8.69 -11.12
N LYS A 69 -10.25 9.91 -11.14
CA LYS A 69 -9.86 10.60 -12.38
C LYS A 69 -8.36 10.57 -12.65
N ALA A 70 -7.55 10.32 -11.62
CA ALA A 70 -6.09 10.43 -11.67
C ALA A 70 -5.38 9.25 -12.36
N ARG A 71 -6.13 8.17 -12.69
CA ARG A 71 -5.59 6.88 -13.17
C ARG A 71 -4.43 6.34 -12.31
N HIS A 72 -4.46 6.69 -11.03
CA HIS A 72 -3.46 6.32 -10.05
C HIS A 72 -4.14 5.74 -8.81
N VAL A 73 -3.69 4.57 -8.36
CA VAL A 73 -4.25 3.88 -7.19
C VAL A 73 -3.14 3.50 -6.22
N GLU A 74 -3.26 4.03 -4.99
CA GLU A 74 -2.39 3.65 -3.87
C GLU A 74 -3.07 2.57 -3.02
N TRP A 75 -2.36 1.48 -2.76
CA TRP A 75 -2.85 0.29 -2.07
C TRP A 75 -2.33 0.22 -0.64
N PHE A 76 -3.25 -0.09 0.29
CA PHE A 76 -2.95 -0.43 1.69
C PHE A 76 -2.15 0.65 2.43
N ILE A 77 -2.54 1.92 2.26
CA ILE A 77 -2.07 3.00 3.13
C ILE A 77 -2.35 2.66 4.59
N THR A 78 -3.43 1.91 4.81
CA THR A 78 -3.92 1.49 6.12
C THR A 78 -4.21 0.00 6.04
N GLY A 79 -3.94 -0.71 7.13
CA GLY A 79 -4.15 -2.16 7.19
C GLY A 79 -3.25 -2.92 6.23
N ASP A 80 -3.74 -4.05 5.73
CA ASP A 80 -3.07 -4.86 4.71
C ASP A 80 -4.11 -5.75 4.00
N CYS A 81 -3.71 -6.40 2.91
CA CYS A 81 -4.52 -7.42 2.25
C CYS A 81 -4.78 -8.62 3.17
N PRO A 82 -6.05 -8.94 3.46
CA PRO A 82 -6.41 -10.19 4.12
C PRO A 82 -6.01 -11.41 3.28
N ASP A 83 -5.62 -12.49 3.96
CA ASP A 83 -5.16 -13.73 3.36
C ASP A 83 -6.21 -14.35 2.41
N ASP A 84 -7.47 -14.35 2.82
CA ASP A 84 -8.62 -14.88 2.08
C ASP A 84 -8.99 -14.05 0.84
N MET A 85 -8.56 -12.79 0.76
CA MET A 85 -8.83 -11.91 -0.40
C MET A 85 -7.65 -11.77 -1.37
N THR A 86 -6.51 -12.42 -1.08
CA THR A 86 -5.26 -12.31 -1.87
C THR A 86 -5.47 -12.54 -3.37
N VAL A 87 -6.20 -13.60 -3.75
CA VAL A 87 -6.45 -13.93 -5.16
C VAL A 87 -7.33 -12.87 -5.83
N LYS A 88 -8.39 -12.44 -5.14
CA LYS A 88 -9.35 -11.46 -5.63
C LYS A 88 -8.68 -10.10 -5.86
N ILE A 89 -7.92 -9.62 -4.89
CA ILE A 89 -7.25 -8.31 -4.96
C ILE A 89 -6.17 -8.31 -6.05
N ASN A 90 -5.38 -9.39 -6.17
CA ASN A 90 -4.43 -9.50 -7.28
C ASN A 90 -5.12 -9.48 -8.66
N ALA A 91 -6.32 -10.06 -8.80
CA ALA A 91 -7.08 -9.96 -10.05
C ALA A 91 -7.50 -8.51 -10.35
N VAL A 92 -7.97 -7.77 -9.34
CA VAL A 92 -8.29 -6.34 -9.47
C VAL A 92 -7.05 -5.52 -9.89
N MET A 93 -5.91 -5.71 -9.22
CA MET A 93 -4.65 -5.03 -9.54
C MET A 93 -4.21 -5.27 -11.00
N ARG A 94 -4.35 -6.50 -11.50
CA ARG A 94 -4.00 -6.86 -12.88
C ARG A 94 -4.91 -6.21 -13.90
N SER A 95 -6.21 -6.20 -13.65
CA SER A 95 -7.17 -5.56 -14.54
C SER A 95 -6.94 -4.05 -14.63
N LEU A 96 -6.75 -3.38 -13.48
CA LEU A 96 -6.42 -1.95 -13.46
C LEU A 96 -5.14 -1.63 -14.22
N ALA A 97 -4.10 -2.46 -14.09
CA ALA A 97 -2.88 -2.30 -14.87
C ALA A 97 -3.13 -2.44 -16.37
N GLY A 98 -3.97 -3.40 -16.79
CA GLY A 98 -4.43 -3.55 -18.17
C GLY A 98 -5.19 -2.33 -18.69
N ASP A 99 -5.94 -1.65 -17.81
CA ASP A 99 -6.66 -0.39 -18.09
C ASP A 99 -5.77 0.86 -17.99
N GLY A 100 -4.45 0.68 -17.86
CA GLY A 100 -3.46 1.77 -17.89
C GLY A 100 -3.30 2.53 -16.57
N PHE A 101 -3.74 1.97 -15.45
CA PHE A 101 -3.55 2.57 -14.14
C PHE A 101 -2.13 2.36 -13.62
N THR A 102 -1.53 3.44 -13.12
CA THR A 102 -0.34 3.34 -12.27
C THR A 102 -0.76 2.99 -10.85
N GLN A 103 -0.04 2.07 -10.24
CA GLN A 103 -0.38 1.54 -8.91
C GLN A 103 0.86 1.43 -8.04
N ASN A 104 0.72 1.71 -6.75
CA ASN A 104 1.78 1.58 -5.76
C ASN A 104 1.22 1.14 -4.40
N GLY A 105 2.08 0.73 -3.48
CA GLY A 105 1.67 0.46 -2.10
C GLY A 105 2.68 -0.36 -1.30
N PHE A 106 2.27 -0.74 -0.10
CA PHE A 106 3.04 -1.58 0.81
C PHE A 106 2.21 -2.77 1.25
N THR A 107 2.82 -3.95 1.39
CA THR A 107 2.13 -5.11 1.95
C THR A 107 3.09 -5.94 2.79
N ARG A 108 2.59 -6.64 3.81
CA ARG A 108 3.29 -7.72 4.51
C ARG A 108 2.82 -9.10 4.02
N ASN A 109 1.80 -9.16 3.17
CA ASN A 109 1.32 -10.36 2.52
C ASN A 109 2.30 -10.79 1.41
N GLU A 110 3.25 -11.66 1.76
CA GLU A 110 4.24 -12.21 0.82
C GLU A 110 3.59 -12.86 -0.41
N LEU A 111 2.47 -13.57 -0.23
CA LEU A 111 1.78 -14.24 -1.33
C LEU A 111 1.21 -13.22 -2.33
N LEU A 112 0.60 -12.14 -1.85
CA LEU A 112 0.12 -11.06 -2.70
C LEU A 112 1.30 -10.42 -3.45
N TRP A 113 2.39 -10.11 -2.75
CA TRP A 113 3.58 -9.50 -3.35
C TRP A 113 4.16 -10.38 -4.45
N TYR A 114 4.37 -11.68 -4.22
CA TYR A 114 4.86 -12.61 -5.24
C TYR A 114 3.94 -12.70 -6.47
N LYS A 115 2.61 -12.54 -6.29
CA LYS A 115 1.66 -12.57 -7.41
C LYS A 115 1.65 -11.27 -8.21
N SER A 116 2.05 -10.15 -7.62
CA SER A 116 1.82 -8.80 -8.15
C SER A 116 3.08 -8.02 -8.53
N HIS A 117 4.25 -8.36 -7.99
CA HIS A 117 5.50 -7.60 -8.23
C HIS A 117 5.96 -7.53 -9.70
N LYS A 118 5.41 -8.38 -10.58
CA LYS A 118 5.68 -8.38 -12.03
C LYS A 118 4.61 -7.68 -12.86
N ILE A 119 3.56 -7.14 -12.24
CA ILE A 119 2.52 -6.42 -12.95
C ILE A 119 3.11 -5.12 -13.52
N ILE A 120 2.79 -4.82 -14.78
CA ILE A 120 3.23 -3.59 -15.46
C ILE A 120 2.57 -2.39 -14.76
N ASN A 121 3.28 -1.27 -14.65
CA ASN A 121 2.82 -0.05 -13.97
C ASN A 121 2.38 -0.26 -12.51
N PHE A 122 2.91 -1.30 -11.87
CA PHE A 122 2.64 -1.63 -10.47
C PHE A 122 3.93 -1.61 -9.65
N ARG A 123 3.89 -0.98 -8.48
CA ARG A 123 5.05 -0.76 -7.59
C ARG A 123 4.66 -1.01 -6.14
N MET A 124 4.57 -2.28 -5.75
CA MET A 124 4.30 -2.67 -4.37
C MET A 124 5.57 -3.18 -3.70
N ALA A 125 5.88 -2.62 -2.54
CA ALA A 125 6.97 -3.09 -1.70
C ALA A 125 6.47 -4.13 -0.69
N LEU A 126 7.23 -5.22 -0.54
CA LEU A 126 7.04 -6.14 0.58
C LEU A 126 7.71 -5.59 1.83
N THR A 127 6.93 -5.29 2.86
CA THR A 127 7.44 -4.81 4.15
C THR A 127 7.92 -5.99 5.01
N VAL A 128 9.19 -5.97 5.40
CA VAL A 128 9.87 -7.03 6.16
C VAL A 128 10.67 -6.41 7.30
N GLU A 129 10.55 -6.92 8.53
CA GLU A 129 11.25 -6.37 9.71
C GLU A 129 12.67 -6.93 9.93
N ASP A 130 13.17 -7.72 8.98
CA ASP A 130 14.54 -8.20 8.91
C ASP A 130 15.21 -7.58 7.68
N ILE A 131 16.21 -6.73 7.91
CA ILE A 131 16.94 -6.01 6.87
C ILE A 131 17.66 -6.96 5.89
N LEU A 132 18.23 -8.07 6.38
CA LEU A 132 18.92 -9.03 5.53
C LEU A 132 17.90 -9.78 4.66
N LYS A 133 16.72 -10.08 5.20
CA LYS A 133 15.63 -10.65 4.42
C LYS A 133 15.12 -9.67 3.37
N ALA A 134 14.93 -8.40 3.72
CA ALA A 134 14.54 -7.34 2.76
C ALA A 134 15.55 -7.26 1.60
N GLN A 135 16.83 -7.11 1.91
CA GLN A 135 17.90 -7.08 0.90
C GLN A 135 17.88 -8.32 -0.01
N ARG A 136 17.81 -9.54 0.54
CA ARG A 136 17.75 -10.78 -0.26
C ARG A 136 16.52 -10.86 -1.15
N MET A 137 15.34 -10.53 -0.61
CA MET A 137 14.08 -10.59 -1.36
C MET A 137 13.98 -9.49 -2.43
N SER A 138 14.67 -8.37 -2.23
CA SER A 138 14.67 -7.24 -3.17
C SER A 138 15.24 -7.56 -4.56
N ILE A 139 15.90 -8.71 -4.72
CA ILE A 139 16.34 -9.24 -6.01
C ILE A 139 15.14 -9.48 -6.95
N PHE A 140 13.97 -9.83 -6.40
CA PHE A 140 12.78 -10.15 -7.20
C PHE A 140 11.85 -8.95 -7.43
N GLY A 141 11.90 -7.94 -6.57
CA GLY A 141 10.98 -6.80 -6.59
C GLY A 141 11.31 -5.80 -5.49
N LEU A 142 10.42 -4.85 -5.22
CA LEU A 142 10.63 -3.90 -4.12
C LEU A 142 10.40 -4.56 -2.76
N THR A 143 11.25 -4.26 -1.80
CA THR A 143 11.04 -4.59 -0.39
C THR A 143 11.25 -3.36 0.46
N ALA A 144 10.54 -3.26 1.58
CA ALA A 144 10.64 -2.17 2.54
C ALA A 144 11.08 -2.72 3.90
N TYR A 145 12.02 -2.05 4.56
CA TYR A 145 12.43 -2.31 5.93
C TYR A 145 12.00 -1.13 6.81
N PRO A 146 11.04 -1.32 7.74
CA PRO A 146 10.56 -0.23 8.59
C PRO A 146 11.50 0.06 9.75
N ASN A 147 11.86 1.33 9.92
CA ASN A 147 12.50 1.89 11.10
C ASN A 147 11.48 2.66 11.97
N TYR A 148 10.87 1.94 12.92
CA TYR A 148 9.87 2.48 13.84
C TYR A 148 10.38 3.61 14.76
N ASN A 149 11.69 3.80 14.91
CA ASN A 149 12.23 4.88 15.74
C ASN A 149 12.22 6.22 14.99
N SER A 150 12.49 6.18 13.69
CA SER A 150 12.53 7.36 12.82
C SER A 150 11.26 7.57 12.02
N TRP A 151 10.28 6.67 12.12
CA TRP A 151 9.06 6.70 11.32
C TRP A 151 9.32 6.67 9.80
N THR A 152 10.37 5.95 9.37
CA THR A 152 10.78 5.82 7.96
C THR A 152 10.92 4.37 7.51
N CYS A 153 10.80 4.11 6.21
CA CYS A 153 11.04 2.81 5.58
C CYS A 153 12.20 2.90 4.60
N ASP A 154 13.22 2.06 4.79
CA ASP A 154 14.27 1.86 3.80
C ASP A 154 13.74 0.94 2.69
N ILE A 155 13.78 1.40 1.45
CA ILE A 155 13.32 0.65 0.28
C ILE A 155 14.53 0.07 -0.44
N PHE A 156 14.47 -1.23 -0.71
CA PHE A 156 15.51 -1.96 -1.42
C PHE A 156 15.01 -2.45 -2.78
N TYR A 157 15.92 -2.44 -3.75
CA TYR A 157 15.72 -3.05 -5.06
C TYR A 157 17.06 -3.62 -5.57
N ARG A 158 17.05 -4.89 -5.99
CA ARG A 158 18.25 -5.61 -6.46
C ARG A 158 19.41 -5.65 -5.46
N GLY A 159 19.10 -5.71 -4.17
CA GLY A 159 20.05 -5.78 -3.06
C GLY A 159 20.50 -4.42 -2.52
N ASP A 160 20.32 -3.36 -3.29
CA ASP A 160 20.73 -2.00 -2.92
C ASP A 160 19.58 -1.24 -2.25
N MET A 161 19.90 -0.41 -1.25
CA MET A 161 18.97 0.61 -0.75
C MET A 161 18.84 1.69 -1.83
N VAL A 162 17.60 1.95 -2.26
CA VAL A 162 17.31 2.89 -3.35
C VAL A 162 16.60 4.15 -2.87
N MET A 163 16.08 4.14 -1.63
CA MET A 163 15.31 5.24 -1.07
C MET A 163 15.05 5.02 0.43
N ASN A 164 14.88 6.11 1.16
CA ASN A 164 14.26 6.14 2.48
C ASN A 164 12.94 6.91 2.37
N CYS A 165 11.83 6.36 2.88
CA CYS A 165 10.48 6.90 2.69
C CYS A 165 9.76 7.07 4.03
N GLY A 166 9.28 8.27 4.35
CA GLY A 166 8.46 8.53 5.55
C GLY A 166 7.07 7.87 5.51
N GLY A 167 6.49 7.70 4.32
CA GLY A 167 5.13 7.15 4.14
C GLY A 167 5.01 5.64 4.39
N GLY A 168 6.10 4.88 4.33
CA GLY A 168 6.06 3.41 4.42
C GLY A 168 5.69 2.85 5.80
N ILE A 169 5.84 3.64 6.87
CA ILE A 169 5.38 3.28 8.22
C ILE A 169 3.89 3.63 8.43
N GLY A 170 3.25 4.31 7.46
CA GLY A 170 1.81 4.63 7.44
C GLY A 170 0.88 3.42 7.61
N THR A 171 1.38 2.21 7.34
CA THR A 171 0.67 0.96 7.67
C THR A 171 0.46 0.72 9.18
N CYS A 172 1.18 1.43 10.05
CA CYS A 172 0.99 1.40 11.52
C CYS A 172 1.13 2.79 12.21
N GLY A 173 1.63 3.89 11.62
CA GLY A 173 1.65 5.17 12.38
C GLY A 173 2.13 6.47 11.73
N ALA A 174 1.81 6.74 10.47
CA ALA A 174 1.70 8.13 10.01
C ALA A 174 0.24 8.57 10.17
N GLY A 175 0.01 9.70 10.82
CA GLY A 175 -1.33 10.17 11.22
C GLY A 175 -2.34 10.09 10.08
N PHE A 176 -3.45 9.41 10.33
CA PHE A 176 -4.63 9.59 9.49
C PHE A 176 -5.18 10.97 9.76
N VAL A 177 -5.35 11.71 8.67
CA VAL A 177 -6.18 12.89 8.59
C VAL A 177 -7.59 12.51 9.07
N THR A 178 -7.94 12.93 10.29
CA THR A 178 -9.34 13.18 10.65
C THR A 178 -9.82 14.35 9.78
N GLU A 179 -11.09 14.35 9.37
CA GLU A 179 -11.66 15.48 8.61
C GLU A 179 -11.28 16.81 9.27
N GLY A 180 -10.43 17.60 8.59
CA GLY A 180 -10.02 18.94 9.05
C GLY A 180 -8.57 19.12 9.52
N GLU A 181 -7.72 18.09 9.54
CA GLU A 181 -6.30 18.25 9.92
C GLU A 181 -5.36 18.38 8.70
N GLU A 182 -4.34 19.23 8.82
CA GLU A 182 -3.37 19.51 7.75
C GLU A 182 -2.52 18.28 7.44
N VAL A 183 -2.56 17.87 6.17
CA VAL A 183 -1.70 16.84 5.59
C VAL A 183 -0.26 17.34 5.61
N TYR A 184 0.68 16.57 6.16
CA TYR A 184 2.11 16.73 5.86
C TYR A 184 2.38 16.05 4.50
N PRO A 185 2.48 16.77 3.37
CA PRO A 185 2.50 16.18 2.02
C PRO A 185 3.90 15.83 1.53
N GLU A 186 4.91 15.91 2.38
CA GLU A 186 6.31 15.94 1.98
C GLU A 186 6.86 14.52 1.84
N ASP A 187 6.64 13.93 0.66
CA ASP A 187 7.65 13.17 -0.10
C ASP A 187 7.01 12.40 -1.26
N CYS A 188 5.75 11.97 -1.14
CA CYS A 188 5.14 11.16 -2.20
C CYS A 188 4.70 12.01 -3.40
N ILE A 189 4.24 13.26 -3.19
CA ILE A 189 3.76 14.14 -4.28
C ILE A 189 4.96 14.61 -5.09
N GLU A 190 6.02 15.04 -4.41
CA GLU A 190 7.29 15.37 -5.03
C GLU A 190 7.89 14.16 -5.77
N CYS A 191 7.85 12.96 -5.19
CA CYS A 191 8.28 11.74 -5.90
C CYS A 191 7.45 11.47 -7.16
N LEU A 192 6.14 11.66 -7.10
CA LEU A 192 5.25 11.47 -8.26
C LEU A 192 5.53 12.50 -9.35
N ASP A 193 5.59 13.79 -9.01
CA ASP A 193 5.77 14.91 -9.93
C ASP A 193 7.16 14.91 -10.58
N HIS A 194 8.19 14.50 -9.84
CA HIS A 194 9.56 14.42 -10.34
C HIS A 194 9.94 13.06 -10.92
N VAL A 195 8.99 12.12 -11.05
CA VAL A 195 9.25 10.80 -11.65
C VAL A 195 10.33 10.03 -10.84
N ARG A 196 10.35 10.23 -9.53
CA ARG A 196 11.32 9.68 -8.58
C ARG A 196 10.65 8.74 -7.57
N GLY A 197 11.46 8.05 -6.77
CA GLY A 197 10.98 7.24 -5.66
C GLY A 197 10.15 6.03 -6.10
N CYS A 198 9.09 5.71 -5.36
CA CYS A 198 8.29 4.49 -5.56
C CYS A 198 7.58 4.44 -6.92
N PHE A 199 7.56 5.52 -7.69
CA PHE A 199 6.61 5.71 -8.77
C PHE A 199 7.21 5.48 -10.16
N TYR A 200 8.45 5.89 -10.45
CA TYR A 200 8.91 5.83 -11.86
C TYR A 200 10.41 5.56 -12.13
N GLU A 201 11.39 6.00 -11.33
CA GLU A 201 12.81 5.62 -11.52
C GLU A 201 13.62 5.47 -10.22
N PHE A 202 14.35 4.36 -10.07
CA PHE A 202 15.30 4.14 -8.97
C PHE A 202 16.64 4.77 -9.32
N LYS A 203 17.00 5.87 -8.65
CA LYS A 203 18.36 6.41 -8.70
C LYS A 203 19.11 5.91 -7.47
N LYS A 204 20.37 5.49 -7.64
CA LYS A 204 21.23 5.17 -6.50
C LYS A 204 21.31 6.40 -5.59
N VAL A 205 21.02 6.20 -4.31
CA VAL A 205 21.38 7.17 -3.28
C VAL A 205 22.90 7.11 -3.15
N ALA A 206 23.55 8.27 -3.33
CA ALA A 206 25.00 8.41 -3.25
C ALA A 206 25.49 8.34 -1.79
#